data_AF-A0A7X8ZXA0-F1
#
_entry.id   AF-A0A7X8ZXA0-F1
#
_cell.length_a   1.000
_cell.length_b   1.000
_cell.length_c   1.000
_cell.angle_alpha   90.00
_cell.angle_beta   90.00
_cell.angle_gamma   90.00
#
_symmetry.space_group_name_H-M   'P 1'
#
loop_
_entity.id
_entity.type
_entity.pdbx_description
1 polymer ?
#
loop_
_entity_poly.entity_id
_entity_poly.type
_entity_poly.pdbx_seq_one_letter_code
_entity_poly.pdbx_strand_id
1 'polypeptide(L)'
;PEYAIVNISGQIVEMNQEQGSNAEMQAFVNKYKGTLDKQMNEVVGTSSEFMQKGRPESLLTNLTSDVMKAYGDKHFNSGADVAMMNVNGHRATLPEGNITLGTLFEVYSFDNTITFLEVKGEDLSKIFEAYAYIGGKGISSNARLVIGDRKLKSATLDGKPIDANKIYNVVTIDYLADGNNGMKALRDAVSINDTGITLRDVMIDYVRELTAEGKQISSQLNGRITIE
;
A
#
# COMPACT_ATOMS: atom_id res chain seq x y z
N PRO A 1 5.73 15.88 -58.49
CA PRO A 1 6.51 16.62 -57.46
C PRO A 1 6.17 16.10 -56.07
N GLU A 2 7.08 15.34 -55.47
CA GLU A 2 6.96 14.90 -54.07
C GLU A 2 7.37 16.04 -53.15
N TYR A 3 6.48 16.43 -52.24
CA TYR A 3 6.78 17.44 -51.23
C TYR A 3 7.53 16.76 -50.07
N ALA A 4 8.62 17.37 -49.62
CA ALA A 4 9.32 16.98 -48.40
C ALA A 4 9.20 18.11 -47.37
N ILE A 5 8.87 17.74 -46.13
CA ILE A 5 8.86 18.69 -45.01
C ILE A 5 10.31 19.10 -44.72
N VAL A 6 10.62 20.39 -44.89
CA VAL A 6 11.97 20.95 -44.72
C VAL A 6 12.26 21.41 -43.29
N ASN A 7 11.22 21.68 -42.50
CA ASN A 7 11.36 22.06 -41.10
C ASN A 7 10.04 21.86 -40.33
N ILE A 8 10.13 21.44 -39.08
CA ILE A 8 9.05 21.48 -38.08
C ILE A 8 9.63 22.11 -36.83
N SER A 9 8.95 23.12 -36.29
CA SER A 9 9.27 23.70 -34.99
C SER A 9 8.06 23.69 -34.08
N GLY A 10 8.29 23.49 -32.77
CA GLY A 10 7.29 23.61 -31.72
C GLY A 10 7.93 24.07 -30.42
N GLN A 11 7.12 24.57 -29.49
CA GLN A 11 7.54 24.94 -28.14
C GLN A 11 6.62 24.29 -27.11
N ILE A 12 7.18 23.88 -25.98
CA ILE A 12 6.39 23.46 -24.83
C ILE A 12 5.92 24.73 -24.13
N VAL A 13 4.61 24.88 -24.00
CA VAL A 13 4.02 25.92 -23.17
C VAL A 13 3.75 25.31 -21.80
N GLU A 14 4.43 25.82 -20.78
CA GLU A 14 4.22 25.39 -19.40
C GLU A 14 2.83 25.85 -18.93
N MET A 15 2.08 24.94 -18.31
CA MET A 15 0.80 25.28 -17.69
C MET A 15 1.06 25.89 -16.31
N ASN A 16 1.10 27.22 -16.25
CA ASN A 16 1.35 28.00 -15.02
C ASN A 16 0.13 28.88 -14.66
N GLN A 17 0.22 29.66 -13.58
CA GLN A 17 -0.88 30.55 -13.16
C GLN A 17 -0.98 31.85 -13.97
N GLU A 18 -0.03 32.13 -14.88
CA GLU A 18 0.05 33.40 -15.61
C GLU A 18 -1.03 33.54 -16.68
N GLN A 19 -1.54 32.42 -17.20
CA GLN A 19 -2.55 32.41 -18.27
C GLN A 19 -4.00 32.56 -17.76
N GLY A 20 -4.19 32.69 -16.44
CA GLY A 20 -5.51 32.81 -15.81
C GLY A 20 -6.38 31.54 -15.96
N SER A 21 -7.48 31.46 -15.21
CA SER A 21 -8.44 30.36 -15.36
C SER A 21 -9.56 30.72 -16.35
N ASN A 22 -9.98 29.76 -17.17
CA ASN A 22 -11.17 29.91 -18.00
C ASN A 22 -12.42 29.84 -17.11
N ALA A 23 -13.24 30.91 -17.10
CA ALA A 23 -14.38 31.03 -16.20
C ALA A 23 -15.45 29.95 -16.43
N GLU A 24 -15.69 29.54 -17.68
CA GLU A 24 -16.65 28.48 -18.01
C GLU A 24 -16.15 27.12 -17.52
N MET A 25 -14.87 26.83 -17.70
CA MET A 25 -14.24 25.62 -17.18
C MET A 25 -14.24 25.60 -15.65
N GLN A 26 -13.97 26.74 -15.01
CA GLN A 26 -14.03 26.87 -13.55
C GLN A 26 -15.44 26.61 -13.03
N ALA A 27 -16.47 27.17 -13.68
CA ALA A 27 -17.86 26.95 -13.32
C ALA A 27 -18.26 25.48 -13.50
N PHE A 28 -17.79 24.83 -14.58
CA PHE A 28 -17.99 23.41 -14.81
C PHE A 28 -17.35 22.55 -13.71
N VAL A 29 -16.08 22.80 -13.35
CA VAL A 29 -15.40 22.10 -12.25
C VAL A 29 -16.16 22.30 -10.93
N ASN A 30 -16.54 23.54 -10.61
CA ASN A 30 -17.24 23.88 -9.37
C ASN A 30 -18.58 23.14 -9.23
N LYS A 31 -19.29 22.89 -10.34
CA LYS A 31 -20.56 22.15 -10.36
C LYS A 31 -20.43 20.74 -9.76
N TYR A 32 -19.33 20.03 -10.07
CA TYR A 32 -19.10 18.68 -9.55
C TYR A 32 -18.36 18.70 -8.21
N LYS A 33 -17.51 19.70 -8.01
CA LYS A 33 -16.67 19.84 -6.82
C LYS A 33 -17.49 19.93 -5.53
N GLY A 34 -18.60 20.67 -5.50
CA GLY A 34 -19.36 20.87 -4.25
C GLY A 34 -19.87 19.56 -3.61
N THR A 35 -20.43 18.65 -4.41
CA THR A 35 -20.91 17.35 -3.91
C THR A 35 -19.76 16.45 -3.50
N LEU A 36 -18.69 16.41 -4.29
CA LEU A 36 -17.50 15.61 -4.01
C LEU A 36 -16.78 16.10 -2.75
N ASP A 37 -16.59 17.40 -2.60
CA ASP A 37 -15.96 18.01 -1.43
C ASP A 37 -16.72 17.67 -0.15
N LYS A 38 -18.06 17.61 -0.19
CA LYS A 38 -18.84 17.20 0.97
C LYS A 38 -18.54 15.76 1.40
N GLN A 39 -18.42 14.84 0.44
CA GLN A 39 -18.08 13.44 0.71
C GLN A 39 -16.63 13.30 1.17
N MET A 40 -15.69 13.95 0.49
CA MET A 40 -14.27 13.86 0.79
C MET A 40 -13.89 14.52 2.14
N ASN A 41 -14.69 15.47 2.62
CA ASN A 41 -14.49 16.10 3.94
C ASN A 41 -15.23 15.38 5.08
N GLU A 42 -15.93 14.28 4.81
CA GLU A 42 -16.51 13.44 5.87
C GLU A 42 -15.39 12.90 6.75
N VAL A 43 -15.41 13.24 8.04
CA VAL A 43 -14.51 12.65 9.04
C VAL A 43 -14.97 11.22 9.32
N VAL A 44 -14.13 10.24 9.00
CA VAL A 44 -14.43 8.81 9.17
C VAL A 44 -13.80 8.23 10.45
N GLY A 45 -12.85 8.95 11.05
CA GLY A 45 -12.22 8.58 12.31
C GLY A 45 -11.10 9.53 12.70
N THR A 46 -10.25 9.09 13.63
CA THR A 46 -9.10 9.88 14.09
C THR A 46 -7.84 9.01 14.23
N SER A 47 -6.66 9.62 14.09
CA SER A 47 -5.37 9.02 14.44
C SER A 47 -4.78 9.68 15.68
N SER A 48 -4.12 8.87 16.52
CA SER A 48 -3.38 9.35 17.69
C SER A 48 -1.99 9.92 17.35
N GLU A 49 -1.53 9.78 16.10
CA GLU A 49 -0.17 10.15 15.71
C GLU A 49 -0.05 10.43 14.21
N PHE A 50 0.96 11.21 13.82
CA PHE A 50 1.30 11.42 12.41
C PHE A 50 2.06 10.21 11.86
N MET A 51 1.64 9.67 10.70
CA MET A 51 2.30 8.52 10.07
C MET A 51 2.76 8.83 8.65
N GLN A 52 4.07 8.70 8.45
CA GLN A 52 4.70 8.76 7.13
C GLN A 52 5.13 7.37 6.65
N LYS A 53 5.17 7.19 5.32
CA LYS A 53 5.75 6.00 4.69
C LYS A 53 7.27 6.08 4.69
N GLY A 54 7.94 4.95 4.93
CA GLY A 54 9.40 4.91 5.01
C GLY A 54 10.00 3.52 4.88
N ARG A 55 11.33 3.48 4.98
CA ARG A 55 12.16 2.28 5.03
C ARG A 55 13.14 2.39 6.21
N PRO A 56 13.62 1.27 6.76
CA PRO A 56 13.24 -0.11 6.43
C PRO A 56 11.84 -0.48 6.91
N GLU A 57 11.33 0.29 7.87
CA GLU A 57 10.03 0.15 8.52
C GLU A 57 9.44 1.56 8.73
N SER A 58 8.11 1.67 8.79
CA SER A 58 7.44 2.94 9.12
C SER A 58 6.05 2.69 9.72
N LEU A 59 5.54 3.65 10.49
CA LEU A 59 4.22 3.56 11.11
C LEU A 59 3.12 3.28 10.10
N LEU A 60 3.13 3.99 8.96
CA LEU A 60 2.10 3.84 7.94
C LEU A 60 2.17 2.46 7.26
N THR A 61 3.36 2.03 6.85
CA THR A 61 3.51 0.71 6.21
C THR A 61 3.17 -0.44 7.16
N ASN A 62 3.44 -0.26 8.46
CA ASN A 62 3.11 -1.23 9.50
C ASN A 62 1.60 -1.34 9.71
N LEU A 63 0.94 -0.19 9.87
CA LEU A 63 -0.51 -0.10 10.00
C LEU A 63 -1.20 -0.80 8.84
N THR A 64 -0.85 -0.43 7.60
CA THR A 64 -1.46 -1.01 6.41
C THR A 64 -1.24 -2.51 6.34
N SER A 65 -0.04 -2.99 6.65
CA SER A 65 0.24 -4.44 6.63
C SER A 65 -0.56 -5.18 7.71
N ASP A 66 -0.75 -4.59 8.89
CA ASP A 66 -1.55 -5.21 9.96
C ASP A 66 -3.05 -5.24 9.62
N VAL A 67 -3.57 -4.15 9.04
CA VAL A 67 -4.97 -4.09 8.57
C VAL A 67 -5.21 -5.12 7.47
N MET A 68 -4.28 -5.23 6.51
CA MET A 68 -4.35 -6.27 5.47
C MET A 68 -4.29 -7.68 6.08
N LYS A 69 -3.42 -7.91 7.07
CA LYS A 69 -3.36 -9.21 7.75
C LYS A 69 -4.67 -9.51 8.48
N ALA A 70 -5.23 -8.56 9.22
CA ALA A 70 -6.48 -8.72 9.94
C ALA A 70 -7.65 -9.02 8.98
N TYR A 71 -7.68 -8.36 7.82
CA TYR A 71 -8.64 -8.66 6.76
C TYR A 71 -8.46 -10.10 6.25
N GLY A 72 -7.22 -10.52 5.98
CA GLY A 72 -6.94 -11.91 5.60
C GLY A 72 -7.27 -12.93 6.69
N ASP A 73 -7.02 -12.64 7.96
CA ASP A 73 -7.37 -13.51 9.09
C ASP A 73 -8.89 -13.76 9.14
N LYS A 74 -9.71 -12.79 8.72
CA LYS A 74 -11.17 -12.87 8.68
C LYS A 74 -11.73 -13.50 7.40
N HIS A 75 -11.06 -13.29 6.26
CA HIS A 75 -11.63 -13.57 4.93
C HIS A 75 -10.87 -14.61 4.10
N PHE A 76 -9.60 -14.86 4.43
CA PHE A 76 -8.86 -15.99 3.87
C PHE A 76 -9.25 -17.23 4.67
N ASN A 77 -9.84 -18.26 4.03
CA ASN A 77 -10.43 -19.43 4.68
C ASN A 77 -9.58 -20.12 5.77
N SER A 78 -8.25 -19.99 5.71
CA SER A 78 -7.31 -20.58 6.66
C SER A 78 -6.56 -19.56 7.52
N GLY A 79 -6.99 -18.29 7.48
CA GLY A 79 -6.28 -17.15 8.04
C GLY A 79 -5.03 -16.78 7.24
N ALA A 80 -4.45 -15.61 7.53
CA ALA A 80 -3.25 -15.13 6.88
C ALA A 80 -2.00 -15.40 7.74
N ASP A 81 -0.99 -16.07 7.19
CA ASP A 81 0.30 -16.23 7.86
C ASP A 81 1.08 -14.90 7.86
N VAL A 82 1.00 -14.11 6.79
CA VAL A 82 1.71 -12.83 6.66
C VAL A 82 1.00 -11.89 5.71
N ALA A 83 1.10 -10.58 5.95
CA ALA A 83 0.72 -9.57 4.98
C ALA A 83 1.91 -8.69 4.58
N MET A 84 1.92 -8.25 3.33
CA MET A 84 3.03 -7.54 2.71
C MET A 84 2.55 -6.37 1.87
N MET A 85 3.21 -5.22 2.03
CA MET A 85 2.88 -3.98 1.35
C MET A 85 4.13 -3.24 0.85
N ASN A 86 4.06 -2.61 -0.32
CA ASN A 86 5.15 -1.76 -0.81
C ASN A 86 5.06 -0.34 -0.22
N VAL A 87 6.21 0.31 -0.05
CA VAL A 87 6.26 1.68 0.50
C VAL A 87 5.52 2.68 -0.40
N ASN A 88 5.76 2.63 -1.71
CA ASN A 88 5.26 3.63 -2.65
C ASN A 88 3.79 3.45 -3.11
N GLY A 89 3.12 2.39 -2.62
CA GLY A 89 1.67 2.28 -2.72
C GLY A 89 0.96 3.36 -1.90
N HIS A 90 1.59 3.85 -0.83
CA HIS A 90 1.15 5.02 -0.08
C HIS A 90 1.61 6.29 -0.80
N ARG A 91 0.68 7.21 -1.06
CA ARG A 91 0.90 8.42 -1.87
C ARG A 91 0.95 9.69 -1.05
N ALA A 92 0.37 9.68 0.14
CA ALA A 92 0.41 10.75 1.12
C ALA A 92 0.77 10.20 2.52
N THR A 93 0.86 11.11 3.48
CA THR A 93 1.01 10.81 4.92
C THR A 93 -0.36 10.72 5.57
N LEU A 94 -0.49 9.94 6.65
CA LEU A 94 -1.66 9.97 7.50
C LEU A 94 -1.47 11.05 8.59
N PRO A 95 -2.35 12.04 8.71
CA PRO A 95 -2.24 13.08 9.73
C PRO A 95 -2.62 12.56 11.12
N GLU A 96 -2.06 13.20 12.15
CA GLU A 96 -2.60 13.13 13.51
C GLU A 96 -3.95 13.86 13.57
N GLY A 97 -4.89 13.37 14.38
CA GLY A 97 -6.21 13.97 14.52
C GLY A 97 -7.21 13.44 13.48
N ASN A 98 -8.03 14.32 12.90
CA ASN A 98 -9.12 13.90 12.03
C ASN A 98 -8.63 13.22 10.74
N ILE A 99 -9.20 12.06 10.44
CA ILE A 99 -9.04 11.36 9.16
C ILE A 99 -10.33 11.53 8.39
N THR A 100 -10.26 12.16 7.22
CA THR A 100 -11.40 12.25 6.31
C THR A 100 -11.39 11.13 5.29
N LEU A 101 -12.52 10.93 4.60
CA LEU A 101 -12.56 10.06 3.43
C LEU A 101 -11.50 10.49 2.40
N GLY A 102 -11.39 11.80 2.14
CA GLY A 102 -10.36 12.38 1.27
C GLY A 102 -8.94 12.03 1.70
N THR A 103 -8.64 12.04 3.01
CA THR A 103 -7.34 11.58 3.53
C THR A 103 -7.02 10.15 3.07
N LEU A 104 -7.97 9.23 3.14
CA LEU A 104 -7.75 7.83 2.72
C LEU A 104 -7.63 7.69 1.19
N PHE A 105 -8.35 8.50 0.42
CA PHE A 105 -8.16 8.59 -1.04
C PHE A 105 -6.78 9.16 -1.41
N GLU A 106 -6.26 10.12 -0.66
CA GLU A 106 -4.92 10.68 -0.87
C GLU A 106 -3.81 9.70 -0.45
N VAL A 107 -3.98 8.96 0.64
CA VAL A 107 -3.00 7.97 1.08
C VAL A 107 -3.00 6.74 0.15
N TYR A 108 -4.17 6.20 -0.19
CA TYR A 108 -4.36 4.98 -0.97
C TYR A 108 -4.99 5.30 -2.35
N SER A 109 -4.34 6.14 -3.14
CA SER A 109 -4.92 6.69 -4.40
C SER A 109 -5.04 5.70 -5.55
N PHE A 110 -4.42 4.54 -5.46
CA PHE A 110 -4.59 3.48 -6.45
C PHE A 110 -5.76 2.59 -6.05
N ASP A 111 -6.50 2.08 -7.03
CA ASP A 111 -7.56 1.09 -6.83
C ASP A 111 -7.00 -0.34 -6.75
N ASN A 112 -5.81 -0.49 -6.14
CA ASN A 112 -5.22 -1.79 -5.89
C ASN A 112 -6.14 -2.61 -4.99
N THR A 113 -6.36 -3.87 -5.35
CA THR A 113 -7.24 -4.79 -4.61
C THR A 113 -6.43 -5.67 -3.68
N ILE A 114 -7.07 -6.12 -2.58
CA ILE A 114 -6.50 -7.15 -1.72
C ILE A 114 -6.48 -8.48 -2.48
N THR A 115 -5.33 -9.13 -2.50
CA THR A 115 -5.12 -10.43 -3.13
C THR A 115 -4.60 -11.44 -2.11
N PHE A 116 -5.21 -12.61 -2.10
CA PHE A 116 -4.82 -13.75 -1.30
C PHE A 116 -3.99 -14.73 -2.14
N LEU A 117 -2.87 -15.19 -1.59
CA LEU A 117 -1.98 -16.12 -2.26
C LEU A 117 -1.61 -17.28 -1.34
N GLU A 118 -1.49 -18.47 -1.91
CA GLU A 118 -0.88 -19.63 -1.26
C GLU A 118 0.54 -19.79 -1.84
N VAL A 119 1.56 -19.48 -1.03
CA VAL A 119 2.95 -19.34 -1.50
C VAL A 119 3.83 -20.38 -0.82
N LYS A 120 4.66 -21.10 -1.58
CA LYS A 120 5.66 -22.01 -0.98
C LYS A 120 6.70 -21.22 -0.18
N GLY A 121 7.19 -21.78 0.92
CA GLY A 121 8.19 -21.13 1.77
C GLY A 121 9.48 -20.76 1.05
N GLU A 122 9.89 -21.54 0.05
CA GLU A 122 11.03 -21.20 -0.81
C GLU A 122 10.80 -19.89 -1.59
N ASP A 123 9.59 -19.65 -2.08
CA ASP A 123 9.22 -18.44 -2.82
C ASP A 123 8.99 -17.27 -1.88
N LEU A 124 8.42 -17.53 -0.70
CA LEU A 124 8.32 -16.54 0.38
C LEU A 124 9.71 -16.03 0.79
N SER A 125 10.70 -16.93 0.88
CA SER A 125 12.08 -16.56 1.17
C SER A 125 12.68 -15.68 0.05
N LYS A 126 12.42 -15.99 -1.22
CA LYS A 126 12.83 -15.13 -2.37
C LYS A 126 12.18 -13.74 -2.30
N ILE A 127 10.94 -13.65 -1.84
CA ILE A 127 10.25 -12.37 -1.65
C ILE A 127 10.91 -11.56 -0.54
N PHE A 128 11.26 -12.19 0.58
CA PHE A 128 12.00 -11.54 1.67
C PHE A 128 13.42 -11.12 1.26
N GLU A 129 14.11 -11.89 0.42
CA GLU A 129 15.38 -11.47 -0.20
C GLU A 129 15.21 -10.22 -1.06
N ALA A 130 14.12 -10.12 -1.83
CA ALA A 130 13.82 -8.93 -2.60
C ALA A 130 13.47 -7.72 -1.71
N TYR A 131 12.80 -7.94 -0.58
CA TYR A 131 12.61 -6.92 0.46
C TYR A 131 13.95 -6.44 1.02
N ALA A 132 14.86 -7.38 1.34
CA ALA A 132 16.20 -7.09 1.82
C ALA A 132 17.01 -6.26 0.81
N TYR A 133 16.96 -6.67 -0.47
CA TYR A 133 17.64 -5.97 -1.55
C TYR A 133 17.16 -4.52 -1.72
N ILE A 134 15.86 -4.26 -1.54
CA ILE A 134 15.26 -2.92 -1.66
C ILE A 134 15.49 -2.06 -0.40
N GLY A 135 15.90 -2.67 0.71
CA GLY A 135 16.13 -1.99 1.99
C GLY A 135 14.88 -1.88 2.85
N GLY A 136 13.95 -2.83 2.76
CA GLY A 136 12.73 -2.89 3.58
C GLY A 136 11.47 -2.30 2.93
N LYS A 137 10.32 -2.72 3.45
CA LYS A 137 8.94 -2.48 2.98
C LYS A 137 7.97 -2.84 4.12
N GLY A 138 6.66 -2.64 3.93
CA GLY A 138 5.64 -3.04 4.91
C GLY A 138 5.50 -4.56 5.01
N ILE A 139 5.57 -5.06 6.25
CA ILE A 139 5.26 -6.46 6.63
C ILE A 139 4.42 -6.46 7.90
N SER A 140 3.58 -7.48 8.08
CA SER A 140 2.73 -7.62 9.27
C SER A 140 3.53 -7.84 10.56
N SER A 141 2.90 -7.50 11.68
CA SER A 141 3.51 -7.43 13.01
C SER A 141 4.12 -8.74 13.54
N ASN A 142 3.73 -9.89 12.99
CA ASN A 142 4.27 -11.20 13.34
C ASN A 142 5.56 -11.57 12.57
N ALA A 143 5.92 -10.80 11.54
CA ALA A 143 7.10 -11.05 10.72
C ALA A 143 8.33 -10.30 11.26
N ARG A 144 9.50 -10.92 11.19
CA ARG A 144 10.80 -10.29 11.47
C ARG A 144 11.79 -10.60 10.35
N LEU A 145 12.47 -9.56 9.86
CA LEU A 145 13.56 -9.66 8.88
C LEU A 145 14.82 -9.00 9.43
N VAL A 146 15.95 -9.68 9.29
CA VAL A 146 17.27 -9.09 9.53
C VAL A 146 17.96 -8.96 8.18
N ILE A 147 18.43 -7.76 7.86
CA ILE A 147 19.06 -7.42 6.58
C ILE A 147 20.47 -6.94 6.85
N GLY A 148 21.45 -7.47 6.10
CA GLY A 148 22.81 -6.93 6.09
C GLY A 148 23.37 -6.93 4.67
N ASP A 149 24.04 -5.83 4.28
CA ASP A 149 24.56 -5.62 2.92
C ASP A 149 23.51 -5.84 1.81
N ARG A 150 22.25 -5.42 2.05
CA ARG A 150 21.11 -5.61 1.14
C ARG A 150 20.78 -7.09 0.86
N LYS A 151 21.16 -8.00 1.75
CA LYS A 151 20.84 -9.43 1.71
C LYS A 151 20.05 -9.81 2.95
N LEU A 152 19.14 -10.78 2.80
CA LEU A 152 18.44 -11.33 3.95
C LEU A 152 19.44 -12.16 4.77
N LYS A 153 19.50 -11.89 6.08
CA LYS A 153 20.27 -12.70 7.04
C LYS A 153 19.36 -13.71 7.72
N SER A 154 18.16 -13.29 8.10
CA SER A 154 17.15 -14.17 8.66
C SER A 154 15.74 -13.62 8.42
N ALA A 155 14.78 -14.53 8.36
CA ALA A 155 13.36 -14.22 8.34
C ALA A 155 12.61 -15.18 9.26
N THR A 156 11.68 -14.63 10.05
CA THR A 156 10.77 -15.43 10.89
C THR A 156 9.34 -14.94 10.78
N LEU A 157 8.40 -15.87 10.95
CA LEU A 157 6.99 -15.61 11.18
C LEU A 157 6.61 -16.23 12.53
N ASP A 158 6.02 -15.45 13.42
CA ASP A 158 5.64 -15.88 14.77
C ASP A 158 6.83 -16.49 15.54
N GLY A 159 8.02 -15.91 15.34
CA GLY A 159 9.27 -16.35 15.94
C GLY A 159 9.87 -17.63 15.36
N LYS A 160 9.24 -18.24 14.35
CA LYS A 160 9.72 -19.46 13.69
C LYS A 160 10.38 -19.13 12.35
N PRO A 161 11.52 -19.77 12.01
CA PRO A 161 12.11 -19.67 10.67
C PRO A 161 11.12 -20.10 9.58
N ILE A 162 11.32 -19.57 8.37
CA ILE A 162 10.53 -19.97 7.21
C ILE A 162 10.89 -21.41 6.83
N ASP A 163 9.89 -22.29 6.78
CA ASP A 163 10.02 -23.66 6.29
C ASP A 163 9.81 -23.66 4.78
N ALA A 164 10.85 -24.00 4.02
CA ALA A 164 10.84 -23.99 2.56
C ALA A 164 9.73 -24.87 1.95
N ASN A 165 9.31 -25.93 2.64
CA ASN A 165 8.33 -26.90 2.13
C ASN A 165 6.89 -26.60 2.56
N LYS A 166 6.69 -25.65 3.48
CA LYS A 166 5.35 -25.23 3.92
C LYS A 166 4.71 -24.29 2.89
N ILE A 167 3.39 -24.38 2.73
CA ILE A 167 2.58 -23.36 2.05
C ILE A 167 2.14 -22.31 3.07
N TYR A 168 2.37 -21.04 2.73
CA TYR A 168 2.00 -19.88 3.53
C TYR A 168 0.87 -19.10 2.85
N ASN A 169 -0.11 -18.71 3.64
CA ASN A 169 -1.19 -17.83 3.24
C ASN A 169 -0.72 -16.38 3.33
N VAL A 170 -0.50 -15.77 2.17
CA VAL A 170 0.03 -14.42 2.03
C VAL A 170 -1.09 -13.48 1.59
N VAL A 171 -1.21 -12.35 2.27
CA VAL A 171 -2.07 -11.24 1.85
C VAL A 171 -1.21 -10.12 1.28
N THR A 172 -1.54 -9.66 0.09
CA THR A 172 -0.87 -8.50 -0.51
C THR A 172 -1.84 -7.72 -1.39
N ILE A 173 -1.33 -6.80 -2.20
CA ILE A 173 -2.10 -6.11 -3.23
C ILE A 173 -1.86 -6.74 -4.60
N ASP A 174 -2.85 -6.69 -5.48
CA ASP A 174 -2.80 -7.13 -6.89
C ASP A 174 -1.52 -6.69 -7.61
N TYR A 175 -1.12 -5.43 -7.45
CA TYR A 175 0.10 -4.88 -8.02
C TYR A 175 1.35 -5.70 -7.65
N LEU A 176 1.46 -6.17 -6.40
CA LEU A 176 2.58 -7.01 -5.98
C LEU A 176 2.38 -8.46 -6.39
N ALA A 177 1.15 -8.98 -6.33
CA ALA A 177 0.81 -10.33 -6.81
C ALA A 177 1.19 -10.52 -8.29
N ASP A 178 1.02 -9.48 -9.09
CA ASP A 178 1.48 -9.38 -10.48
C ASP A 178 3.01 -9.33 -10.63
N GLY A 179 3.77 -9.48 -9.56
CA GLY A 179 5.23 -9.56 -9.59
C GLY A 179 5.95 -8.22 -9.76
N ASN A 180 5.23 -7.09 -9.66
CA ASN A 180 5.86 -5.77 -9.73
C ASN A 180 6.75 -5.51 -8.51
N ASN A 181 7.57 -4.46 -8.60
CA ASN A 181 8.47 -4.03 -7.52
C ASN A 181 9.39 -5.14 -6.97
N GLY A 182 9.83 -6.03 -7.86
CA GLY A 182 10.75 -7.14 -7.58
C GLY A 182 10.08 -8.42 -7.08
N MET A 183 8.74 -8.48 -7.00
CA MET A 183 8.02 -9.58 -6.36
C MET A 183 7.68 -10.74 -7.31
N LYS A 184 8.52 -10.99 -8.32
CA LYS A 184 8.23 -11.96 -9.40
C LYS A 184 7.85 -13.35 -8.88
N ALA A 185 8.42 -13.79 -7.77
CA ALA A 185 8.12 -15.09 -7.14
C ALA A 185 6.66 -15.23 -6.66
N LEU A 186 5.91 -14.13 -6.48
CA LEU A 186 4.47 -14.21 -6.19
C LEU A 186 3.65 -14.78 -7.35
N ARG A 187 4.15 -14.71 -8.59
CA ARG A 187 3.49 -15.30 -9.76
C ARG A 187 3.55 -16.83 -9.76
N ASP A 188 4.49 -17.40 -9.01
CA ASP A 188 4.69 -18.84 -8.87
C ASP A 188 3.85 -19.42 -7.70
N ALA A 189 2.98 -18.61 -7.08
CA ALA A 189 2.07 -19.05 -6.04
C ALA A 189 1.21 -20.24 -6.50
N VAL A 190 0.94 -21.15 -5.57
CA VAL A 190 0.08 -22.32 -5.78
C VAL A 190 -1.35 -21.90 -6.11
N SER A 191 -1.80 -20.81 -5.50
CA SER A 191 -3.11 -20.20 -5.72
C SER A 191 -3.01 -18.68 -5.61
N ILE A 192 -3.78 -17.99 -6.45
CA ILE A 192 -3.93 -16.52 -6.44
C ILE A 192 -5.43 -16.22 -6.53
N ASN A 193 -5.94 -15.49 -5.55
CA ASN A 193 -7.32 -15.04 -5.51
C ASN A 193 -7.36 -13.53 -5.27
N ASP A 194 -7.68 -12.78 -6.32
CA ASP A 194 -8.03 -11.38 -6.19
C ASP A 194 -9.46 -11.27 -5.62
N THR A 195 -9.60 -10.54 -4.52
CA THR A 195 -10.88 -10.34 -3.84
C THR A 195 -11.78 -9.34 -4.55
N GLY A 196 -11.22 -8.49 -5.42
CA GLY A 196 -11.90 -7.34 -6.01
C GLY A 196 -12.20 -6.20 -5.01
N ILE A 197 -11.83 -6.36 -3.74
CA ILE A 197 -12.02 -5.34 -2.70
C ILE A 197 -10.77 -4.47 -2.64
N THR A 198 -10.94 -3.15 -2.77
CA THR A 198 -9.79 -2.24 -2.78
C THR A 198 -9.13 -2.17 -1.40
N LEU A 199 -7.81 -1.98 -1.38
CA LEU A 199 -7.09 -1.67 -0.13
C LEU A 199 -7.69 -0.44 0.56
N ARG A 200 -8.13 0.56 -0.24
CA ARG A 200 -8.75 1.78 0.29
C ARG A 200 -10.03 1.47 1.05
N ASP A 201 -10.90 0.63 0.52
CA ASP A 201 -12.15 0.25 1.17
C ASP A 201 -11.88 -0.52 2.48
N VAL A 202 -10.93 -1.46 2.47
CA VAL A 202 -10.52 -2.17 3.69
C VAL A 202 -10.00 -1.20 4.76
N MET A 203 -9.21 -0.19 4.36
CA MET A 203 -8.74 0.82 5.28
C MET A 203 -9.88 1.71 5.80
N ILE A 204 -10.81 2.14 4.95
CA ILE A 204 -12.00 2.93 5.34
C ILE A 204 -12.82 2.16 6.37
N ASP A 205 -13.10 0.88 6.11
CA ASP A 205 -13.87 0.03 7.01
C ASP A 205 -13.15 -0.13 8.35
N TYR A 206 -11.85 -0.38 8.34
CA TYR A 206 -11.04 -0.46 9.55
C TYR A 206 -11.10 0.83 10.39
N VAL A 207 -10.99 2.01 9.76
CA VAL A 207 -11.07 3.30 10.47
C VAL A 207 -12.45 3.48 11.11
N ARG A 208 -13.51 3.15 10.37
CA ARG A 208 -14.90 3.27 10.83
C ARG A 208 -15.21 2.29 11.96
N GLU A 209 -14.75 1.05 11.86
CA GLU A 209 -14.88 0.04 12.90
C GLU A 209 -14.21 0.50 14.20
N LEU A 210 -12.94 0.94 14.16
CA LEU A 210 -12.27 1.49 15.34
C LEU A 210 -12.99 2.70 15.92
N THR A 211 -13.48 3.60 15.07
CA THR A 211 -14.20 4.80 15.51
C THR A 211 -15.51 4.44 16.21
N ALA A 212 -16.24 3.45 15.69
CA ALA A 212 -17.45 2.92 16.34
C ALA A 212 -17.16 2.29 17.71
N GLU A 213 -15.95 1.75 17.90
CA GLU A 213 -15.45 1.26 19.19
C GLU A 213 -14.91 2.37 20.11
N GLY A 214 -14.96 3.64 19.70
CA GLY A 214 -14.40 4.76 20.46
C GLY A 214 -12.87 4.79 20.49
N LYS A 215 -12.22 4.11 19.54
CA LYS A 215 -10.75 4.02 19.41
C LYS A 215 -10.24 4.93 18.30
N GLN A 216 -8.95 5.21 18.37
CA GLN A 216 -8.20 5.94 17.36
C GLN A 216 -7.25 4.98 16.63
N ILE A 217 -6.90 5.32 15.40
CA ILE A 217 -5.83 4.62 14.68
C ILE A 217 -4.49 4.96 15.32
N SER A 218 -3.74 3.94 15.65
CA SER A 218 -2.35 4.03 16.10
C SER A 218 -1.50 2.96 15.41
N SER A 219 -0.18 3.14 15.45
CA SER A 219 0.77 2.17 14.92
C SER A 219 2.03 2.16 15.76
N GLN A 220 2.90 1.17 15.57
CA GLN A 220 4.12 1.04 16.35
C GLN A 220 5.29 0.61 15.47
N LEU A 221 6.45 1.18 15.75
CA LEU A 221 7.73 0.65 15.28
C LEU A 221 8.20 -0.41 16.28
N ASN A 222 8.24 -1.66 15.84
CA ASN A 222 8.56 -2.79 16.72
C ASN A 222 9.65 -3.70 16.14
N GLY A 223 10.50 -3.12 15.27
CA GLY A 223 11.67 -3.78 14.71
C GLY A 223 11.28 -4.94 13.80
N ARG A 224 10.25 -4.74 12.96
CA ARG A 224 9.85 -5.74 11.97
C ARG A 224 10.99 -6.00 10.99
N ILE A 225 11.75 -4.95 10.66
CA ILE A 225 12.91 -5.03 9.78
C ILE A 225 14.09 -4.32 10.44
N THR A 226 15.16 -5.06 10.72
CA THR A 226 16.40 -4.54 11.29
C THR A 226 17.52 -4.56 10.26
N ILE A 227 18.34 -3.50 10.23
CA ILE A 227 19.55 -3.41 9.40
C ILE A 227 20.77 -3.65 10.28
N GLU A 228 21.64 -4.57 9.85
CA GLU A 228 22.94 -4.90 10.43
C GLU A 228 24.10 -4.55 9.49
#